data_AF-A0A3N5NUY0-F1
#
_entry.id   AF-A0A3N5NUY0-F1
#
_cell.length_a   1.000
_cell.length_b   1.000
_cell.length_c   1.000
_cell.angle_alpha   90.00
_cell.angle_beta   90.00
_cell.angle_gamma   90.00
#
_symmetry.space_group_name_H-M   'P 1'
#
loop_
_entity.id
_entity.type
_entity.pdbx_description
1 polymer ?
#
loop_
_entity_poly.entity_id
_entity_poly.type
_entity_poly.pdbx_seq_one_letter_code
_entity_poly.pdbx_strand_id
1 'polypeptide(L)'
;MQGEIKAIRENYKSNQFRVTFEGDGEKIALGTGADFEILKVESDGMEQQATVRIRGGQGPNALIRHLLDKVEIRAFHEVLPNMNDIFIQAVNQASGRQAVRQSSNNQ
;
A
#
# COMPACT_ATOMS: atom_id res chain seq x y z
N MET A 1 3.24 -21.93 -14.24
CA MET A 1 2.22 -21.95 -13.17
C MET A 1 2.54 -21.01 -12.00
N GLN A 2 3.77 -20.89 -11.50
CA GLN A 2 4.09 -19.87 -10.46
C GLN A 2 4.13 -18.41 -11.00
N GLY A 3 4.48 -18.23 -12.27
CA GLY A 3 4.58 -16.89 -12.90
C GLY A 3 3.25 -16.15 -13.06
N GLU A 4 2.15 -16.85 -13.35
CA GLU A 4 0.83 -16.23 -13.55
C GLU A 4 0.29 -15.63 -12.25
N ILE A 5 0.46 -16.33 -11.12
CA ILE A 5 0.04 -15.83 -9.80
C ILE A 5 0.84 -14.57 -9.43
N LYS A 6 2.14 -14.55 -9.74
CA LYS A 6 2.98 -13.37 -9.52
C LYS A 6 2.52 -12.19 -10.38
N ALA A 7 2.27 -12.42 -11.68
CA ALA A 7 1.77 -11.39 -12.58
C ALA A 7 0.41 -10.82 -12.14
N ILE A 8 -0.49 -11.67 -11.65
CA ILE A 8 -1.77 -11.23 -11.09
C ILE A 8 -1.53 -10.36 -9.84
N ARG A 9 -0.69 -10.78 -8.90
CA ARG A 9 -0.34 -9.96 -7.72
C ARG A 9 0.26 -8.61 -8.11
N GLU A 10 1.07 -8.57 -9.17
CA GLU A 10 1.64 -7.33 -9.69
C GLU A 10 0.58 -6.39 -10.29
N ASN A 11 -0.39 -6.93 -11.03
CA ASN A 11 -1.48 -6.15 -11.62
C ASN A 11 -2.43 -5.54 -10.57
N TYR A 12 -2.51 -6.15 -9.39
CA TYR A 12 -3.33 -5.66 -8.26
C TYR A 12 -2.47 -4.98 -7.17
N LYS A 13 -1.24 -4.56 -7.50
CA LYS A 13 -0.38 -3.81 -6.56
C LYS A 13 -1.15 -2.64 -5.96
N SER A 14 -1.16 -2.60 -4.63
CA SER A 14 -1.86 -1.55 -3.87
C SER A 14 -0.95 -0.40 -3.44
N ASN A 15 0.28 -0.36 -3.98
CA ASN A 15 1.34 0.59 -3.62
C ASN A 15 1.56 0.68 -2.10
N GLN A 16 1.44 -0.46 -1.42
CA GLN A 16 1.65 -0.57 0.02
C GLN A 16 3.04 -1.09 0.32
N PHE A 17 3.69 -0.47 1.29
CA PHE A 17 5.04 -0.78 1.73
C PHE A 17 5.07 -0.90 3.23
N ARG A 18 5.80 -1.89 3.70
CA ARG A 18 6.08 -2.10 5.11
C ARG A 18 7.49 -1.60 5.37
N VAL A 19 7.60 -0.70 6.33
CA VAL A 19 8.86 -0.12 6.77
C VAL A 19 9.08 -0.50 8.21
N THR A 20 10.17 -1.21 8.48
CA THR A 20 10.66 -1.43 9.84
C THR A 20 11.73 -0.39 10.12
N PHE A 21 11.66 0.27 11.26
CA PHE A 21 12.53 1.37 11.61
C PHE A 21 12.79 1.42 13.11
N GLU A 22 13.89 2.06 13.46
CA GLU A 22 14.26 2.39 14.83
C GLU A 22 14.05 3.88 15.08
N GLY A 23 13.45 4.20 16.23
CA GLY A 23 13.13 5.57 16.63
C GLY A 23 11.68 5.75 17.08
N ASP A 24 11.25 7.00 17.12
CA ASP A 24 9.92 7.40 17.59
C ASP A 24 8.89 7.34 16.44
N GLY A 25 7.84 6.56 16.63
CA GLY A 25 6.77 6.34 15.65
C GLY A 25 5.98 7.61 15.34
N GLU A 26 5.96 8.58 16.26
CA GLU A 26 5.36 9.88 16.01
C GLU A 26 6.08 10.64 14.88
N LYS A 27 7.40 10.45 14.73
CA LYS A 27 8.18 11.08 13.64
C LYS A 27 7.82 10.53 12.27
N ILE A 28 7.40 9.26 12.20
CA ILE A 28 6.94 8.67 10.95
C ILE A 28 5.56 9.22 10.57
N ALA A 29 4.67 9.40 11.56
CA ALA A 29 3.33 9.94 11.39
C ALA A 29 3.34 11.42 10.95
N LEU A 30 4.15 12.23 11.62
CA LEU A 30 4.42 13.61 11.22
C LEU A 30 5.18 13.69 9.90
N GLY A 31 5.87 12.62 9.56
CA GLY A 31 6.64 12.50 8.35
C GLY A 31 5.77 12.46 7.12
N THR A 32 4.74 11.62 7.07
CA THR A 32 3.94 11.35 5.86
C THR A 32 3.06 12.54 5.44
N GLY A 33 3.34 13.11 4.25
CA GLY A 33 2.56 14.19 3.63
C GLY A 33 1.42 13.68 2.74
N ALA A 34 0.80 14.56 1.93
CA ALA A 34 -0.36 14.22 1.10
C ALA A 34 -0.15 13.02 0.14
N ASP A 35 1.09 12.76 -0.24
CA ASP A 35 1.47 11.68 -1.16
C ASP A 35 1.69 10.33 -0.47
N PHE A 36 1.72 10.28 0.86
CA PHE A 36 1.96 9.05 1.63
C PHE A 36 0.91 8.90 2.72
N GLU A 37 0.24 7.77 2.76
CA GLU A 37 -0.80 7.47 3.74
C GLU A 37 -0.31 6.36 4.67
N ILE A 38 -0.26 6.61 5.97
CA ILE A 38 -0.02 5.55 6.94
C ILE A 38 -1.32 4.78 7.17
N LEU A 39 -1.27 3.48 6.89
CA LEU A 39 -2.39 2.57 7.12
C LEU A 39 -2.34 1.95 8.51
N LYS A 40 -1.14 1.68 9.02
CA LYS A 40 -0.93 1.01 10.31
C LYS A 40 0.45 1.32 10.87
N VAL A 41 0.55 1.49 12.19
CA VAL A 41 1.82 1.53 12.93
C VAL A 41 1.73 0.52 14.06
N GLU A 42 2.74 -0.32 14.18
CA GLU A 42 2.87 -1.35 15.21
C GLU A 42 4.22 -1.18 15.89
N SER A 43 4.26 -1.44 17.20
CA SER A 43 5.49 -1.40 17.99
C SER A 43 5.62 -2.72 18.74
N ASP A 44 6.74 -3.41 18.55
CA ASP A 44 7.12 -4.64 19.27
C ASP A 44 8.15 -4.34 20.38
N GLY A 45 8.18 -3.10 20.88
CA GLY A 45 9.09 -2.67 21.95
C GLY A 45 10.53 -2.45 21.52
N MET A 46 11.13 -3.31 20.68
CA MET A 46 12.47 -3.08 20.10
C MET A 46 12.42 -2.48 18.69
N GLU A 47 11.47 -2.90 17.86
CA GLU A 47 11.33 -2.43 16.49
C GLU A 47 9.94 -1.83 16.26
N GLN A 48 9.90 -0.78 15.46
CA GLN A 48 8.65 -0.20 15.01
C GLN A 48 8.41 -0.51 13.54
N GLN A 49 7.15 -0.78 13.21
CA GLN A 49 6.75 -1.18 11.89
C GLN A 49 5.57 -0.33 11.41
N ALA A 50 5.74 0.37 10.30
CA ALA A 50 4.69 1.13 9.65
C ALA A 50 4.31 0.50 8.31
N THR A 51 3.02 0.40 8.05
CA THR A 51 2.49 0.11 6.71
C THR A 51 2.04 1.41 6.09
N VAL A 52 2.67 1.78 4.97
CA VAL A 52 2.46 3.03 4.25
C VAL A 52 1.97 2.74 2.85
N ARG A 53 0.95 3.44 2.40
CA ARG A 53 0.47 3.46 1.01
C ARG A 53 0.99 4.70 0.30
N ILE A 54 1.54 4.53 -0.89
CA ILE A 54 1.95 5.63 -1.76
C ILE A 54 0.76 6.07 -2.61
N ARG A 55 0.50 7.37 -2.63
CA ARG A 55 -0.53 8.07 -3.41
C ARG A 55 0.15 9.01 -4.43
N GLY A 56 -0.64 9.55 -5.37
CA GLY A 56 -0.21 10.68 -6.21
C GLY A 56 0.88 10.40 -7.25
N GLY A 57 1.15 9.13 -7.60
CA GLY A 57 2.17 8.78 -8.60
C GLY A 57 3.61 8.85 -8.11
N GLN A 58 3.82 9.04 -6.80
CA GLN A 58 5.15 8.90 -6.20
C GLN A 58 5.63 7.45 -6.25
N GLY A 59 6.96 7.27 -6.25
CA GLY A 59 7.59 5.95 -6.28
C GLY A 59 8.14 5.52 -4.91
N PRO A 60 8.51 4.23 -4.74
CA PRO A 60 9.09 3.71 -3.49
C PRO A 60 10.33 4.48 -3.05
N ASN A 61 11.18 4.89 -4.00
CA ASN A 61 12.38 5.67 -3.71
C ASN A 61 12.08 7.06 -3.14
N ALA A 62 10.94 7.65 -3.48
CA ALA A 62 10.52 8.93 -2.90
C ALA A 62 10.16 8.77 -1.42
N LEU A 63 9.43 7.69 -1.09
CA LEU A 63 9.11 7.34 0.29
C LEU A 63 10.37 7.09 1.12
N ILE A 64 11.32 6.30 0.59
CA ILE A 64 12.58 6.01 1.30
C ILE A 64 13.33 7.31 1.61
N ARG A 65 13.54 8.18 0.62
CA ARG A 65 14.22 9.47 0.82
C ARG A 65 13.54 10.32 1.89
N HIS A 66 12.22 10.34 1.89
CA HIS A 66 11.42 11.11 2.84
C HIS A 66 11.49 10.60 4.28
N LEU A 67 11.81 9.31 4.45
CA LEU A 67 11.94 8.65 5.75
C LEU A 67 13.38 8.68 6.29
N LEU A 68 14.39 8.69 5.40
CA LEU A 68 15.81 8.70 5.78
C LEU A 68 16.18 9.87 6.72
N ASP A 69 15.54 11.03 6.58
CA ASP A 69 15.82 12.20 7.43
C ASP A 69 15.09 12.16 8.80
N LYS A 70 14.20 11.18 9.01
CA LYS A 70 13.28 11.14 10.16
C LYS A 70 13.50 9.95 11.08
N VAL A 71 13.82 8.80 10.49
CA VAL A 71 13.95 7.52 11.18
C VAL A 71 15.08 6.69 10.58
N GLU A 72 15.65 5.78 11.38
CA GLU A 72 16.62 4.82 10.86
C GLU A 72 15.88 3.61 10.29
N ILE A 73 15.89 3.46 8.96
CA ILE A 73 15.21 2.35 8.28
C ILE A 73 16.02 1.06 8.48
N ARG A 74 15.39 0.05 9.08
CA ARG A 74 15.94 -1.31 9.28
C ARG A 74 15.52 -2.26 8.16
N ALA A 75 14.29 -2.14 7.68
CA ALA A 75 13.79 -2.94 6.57
C ALA A 75 12.75 -2.19 5.73
N PHE A 76 12.69 -2.49 4.44
CA PHE A 76 11.72 -1.92 3.51
C PHE A 76 11.23 -2.99 2.53
N HIS A 77 9.94 -3.29 2.56
CA HIS A 77 9.35 -4.35 1.74
C HIS A 77 8.05 -3.89 1.08
N GLU A 78 7.86 -4.26 -0.19
CA GLU A 78 6.57 -4.11 -0.85
C GLU A 78 5.59 -5.15 -0.31
N VAL A 79 4.39 -4.69 0.06
CA VAL A 79 3.29 -5.55 0.53
C VAL A 79 2.40 -5.89 -0.67
N LEU A 80 2.56 -7.10 -1.18
CA LEU A 80 1.69 -7.62 -2.23
C LEU A 80 0.38 -8.16 -1.61
N PRO A 81 -0.77 -7.93 -2.27
CA PRO A 81 -2.03 -8.48 -1.81
C PRO A 81 -1.99 -10.02 -1.86
N ASN A 82 -2.69 -10.65 -0.92
CA ASN A 82 -2.88 -12.10 -0.97
C ASN A 82 -4.00 -12.47 -1.97
N MET A 83 -4.17 -13.76 -2.27
CA MET A 83 -5.17 -14.21 -3.26
C MET A 83 -6.62 -13.88 -2.85
N ASN A 84 -6.93 -13.89 -1.56
CA ASN A 84 -8.26 -13.55 -1.06
C ASN A 84 -8.54 -12.05 -1.29
N ASP A 85 -7.56 -11.18 -1.00
CA ASP A 85 -7.68 -9.74 -1.24
C ASP A 85 -7.88 -9.45 -2.73
N ILE A 86 -7.13 -10.14 -3.60
CA ILE A 86 -7.25 -10.02 -5.07
C ILE A 86 -8.64 -10.46 -5.53
N PHE A 87 -9.14 -11.58 -5.01
CA PHE A 87 -10.49 -12.06 -5.35
C PHE A 87 -11.56 -11.04 -4.97
N ILE A 88 -11.50 -10.49 -3.75
CA ILE A 88 -12.43 -9.46 -3.27
C ILE A 88 -12.34 -8.20 -4.14
N GLN A 89 -11.14 -7.73 -4.48
CA GLN A 89 -10.96 -6.58 -5.36
C GLN A 89 -11.53 -6.83 -6.76
N ALA A 90 -11.27 -7.99 -7.34
CA ALA A 90 -11.76 -8.35 -8.67
C ALA A 90 -13.29 -8.41 -8.73
N VAL A 91 -13.93 -9.02 -7.72
CA VAL A 91 -15.40 -9.09 -7.62
C VAL A 91 -16.00 -7.69 -7.45
N ASN A 92 -15.44 -6.86 -6.57
CA ASN A 92 -15.93 -5.49 -6.36
C ASN A 92 -15.83 -4.64 -7.63
N GLN A 93 -14.75 -4.76 -8.40
CA GLN A 93 -14.62 -4.07 -9.70
C GLN A 93 -15.66 -4.54 -10.72
N ALA A 94 -15.97 -5.84 -10.75
CA ALA A 94 -16.97 -6.40 -11.65
C ALA A 94 -18.38 -5.93 -11.29
N SER A 95 -18.74 -5.91 -9.99
CA SER A 95 -20.04 -5.45 -9.49
C SER A 95 -20.27 -3.96 -9.75
N GLY A 96 -19.24 -3.11 -9.56
CA GLY A 96 -19.30 -1.68 -9.87
C GLY A 96 -19.53 -1.37 -11.35
N ARG A 97 -18.99 -2.20 -12.26
CA ARG A 97 -19.20 -2.08 -13.71
C ARG A 97 -20.62 -2.44 -14.17
N GLN A 98 -21.33 -3.29 -13.43
CA GLN A 98 -22.70 -3.68 -13.77
C GLN A 98 -23.72 -2.59 -13.42
N ALA A 99 -23.53 -1.87 -12.31
CA ALA A 99 -24.39 -0.76 -11.91
C ALA A 99 -24.38 0.41 -12.91
N VAL A 100 -23.22 0.71 -13.52
CA VAL A 100 -23.08 1.82 -14.48
C VAL A 100 -23.74 1.52 -15.83
N ARG A 101 -23.84 0.24 -16.22
CA ARG A 101 -24.42 -0.14 -17.53
C ARG A 101 -25.94 -0.13 -17.58
N GLN A 102 -26.63 -0.22 -16.45
CA GLN A 102 -28.10 -0.19 -16.41
C GLN A 102 -28.68 1.22 -16.48
N SER A 103 -27.91 2.27 -16.14
CA SER A 103 -28.37 3.66 -16.19
C SER A 103 -28.35 4.28 -17.60
N SER A 104 -27.62 3.70 -18.56
CA SER A 104 -27.52 4.23 -19.93
C SER A 104 -28.53 3.63 -20.91
N ASN A 105 -29.34 2.67 -20.50
CA ASN A 105 -30.31 2.00 -21.39
C ASN A 105 -31.76 2.48 -21.20
N ASN A 106 -31.93 3.64 -20.58
CA ASN A 106 -33.23 4.27 -20.37
C ASN A 106 -33.20 5.75 -20.78
N GLN A 107 -32.84 6.01 -22.04
CA GLN A 107 -33.20 7.22 -22.81
C GLN A 107 -33.43 6.84 -24.26
#